data_AF-A0A059XKF0-F1
#
_entry.id   AF-A0A059XKF0-F1
#
_cell.length_a   1.000
_cell.length_b   1.000
_cell.length_c   1.000
_cell.angle_alpha   90.00
_cell.angle_beta   90.00
_cell.angle_gamma   90.00
#
_symmetry.space_group_name_H-M   'P 1'
#
loop_
_entity.id
_entity.type
_entity.pdbx_description
1 polymer ?
#
loop_
_entity_poly.entity_id
_entity_poly.type
_entity_poly.pdbx_seq_one_letter_code
_entity_poly.pdbx_strand_id
1 'polypeptide(L)'
;IKLEGDYKPGITFIIVQKRHHTRLFCADKKEQSGKSGNIPAGTTVDVGITHPTEFDFYLSSHQGIQGTSRPSHYHVLWDDNHFESDELQCLT
;
A
#
# COMPACT_ATOMS: atom_id res chain seq x y z
N ILE A 1 1.15 1.31 -34.02
CA ILE A 1 0.65 2.51 -33.29
C ILE A 1 1.87 3.36 -33.00
N LYS A 2 1.96 4.58 -33.55
CA LYS A 2 3.00 5.55 -33.20
C LYS A 2 2.40 6.52 -32.20
N LEU A 3 3.14 6.85 -31.14
CA LEU A 3 2.78 7.92 -30.23
C LEU A 3 2.98 9.27 -30.94
N GLU A 4 2.17 10.26 -30.58
CA GLU A 4 2.33 11.64 -31.04
C GLU A 4 3.61 12.24 -30.45
N GLY A 5 4.34 13.07 -31.22
CA GLY A 5 5.66 13.57 -30.83
C GLY A 5 5.69 14.42 -29.55
N ASP A 6 4.58 15.10 -29.26
CA ASP A 6 4.42 15.97 -28.10
C ASP A 6 3.64 15.29 -26.95
N TYR A 7 3.22 14.04 -27.13
CA TYR A 7 2.51 13.30 -26.09
C TYR A 7 3.46 12.84 -24.98
N LYS A 8 3.49 13.61 -23.89
CA LYS A 8 4.31 13.38 -22.71
C LYS A 8 3.41 13.39 -21.46
N PRO A 9 2.59 12.34 -21.24
CA PRO A 9 1.78 12.24 -20.04
C PRO A 9 2.69 12.07 -18.81
N GLY A 10 2.26 12.60 -17.67
CA GLY A 10 2.91 12.29 -16.40
C GLY A 10 2.73 10.82 -16.05
N ILE A 11 3.80 10.16 -15.63
CA ILE A 11 3.80 8.75 -15.24
C ILE A 11 4.03 8.65 -13.74
N THR A 12 3.17 7.89 -13.06
CA THR A 12 3.39 7.41 -11.70
C THR A 12 3.67 5.90 -11.76
N PHE A 13 4.83 5.48 -11.28
CA PHE A 13 5.30 4.10 -11.35
C PHE A 13 5.39 3.50 -9.95
N ILE A 14 4.56 2.49 -9.68
CA ILE A 14 4.41 1.90 -8.35
C ILE A 14 4.69 0.40 -8.41
N ILE A 15 5.61 -0.07 -7.59
CA ILE A 15 5.81 -1.50 -7.34
C ILE A 15 4.81 -1.98 -6.28
N VAL A 16 4.12 -3.08 -6.57
CA VAL A 16 3.21 -3.72 -5.60
C VAL A 16 3.75 -5.09 -5.21
N GLN A 17 4.15 -5.23 -3.96
CA GLN A 17 4.74 -6.47 -3.44
C GLN A 17 3.82 -7.11 -2.40
N LYS A 18 3.19 -8.23 -2.76
CA LYS A 18 2.39 -9.06 -1.82
C LYS A 18 3.24 -10.05 -1.02
N ARG A 19 4.36 -10.49 -1.59
CA ARG A 19 5.22 -11.54 -1.03
C ARG A 19 6.45 -10.92 -0.36
N HIS A 20 6.28 -10.53 0.89
CA HIS A 20 7.35 -10.10 1.81
C HIS A 20 7.11 -10.65 3.22
N HIS A 21 8.00 -10.34 4.15
CA HIS A 21 7.98 -10.85 5.53
C HIS A 21 7.32 -9.92 6.54
N THR A 22 7.03 -8.65 6.20
CA THR A 22 6.27 -7.74 7.07
C THR A 22 4.89 -8.28 7.41
N ARG A 23 4.52 -8.23 8.69
CA ARG A 23 3.20 -8.60 9.24
C ARG A 23 2.75 -7.50 10.18
N LEU A 24 1.47 -7.18 10.13
CA LEU A 24 0.84 -6.18 10.97
C LEU A 24 -0.21 -6.86 11.85
N PHE A 25 -0.31 -6.40 13.10
CA PHE A 25 -1.23 -6.94 14.09
C PHE A 25 -1.88 -5.78 14.85
N CYS A 26 -3.16 -5.91 15.21
CA CYS A 26 -3.82 -4.95 16.09
C CYS A 26 -3.17 -4.98 17.47
N ALA A 27 -2.88 -3.79 18.03
CA ALA A 27 -2.37 -3.68 19.39
C ALA A 27 -3.44 -4.04 20.43
N ASP A 28 -4.69 -3.65 20.20
CA ASP A 28 -5.85 -4.08 20.97
C ASP A 28 -6.55 -5.26 20.29
N LYS A 29 -6.89 -6.29 21.06
CA LYS A 29 -7.68 -7.43 20.60
C LYS A 29 -9.08 -7.03 20.11
N LYS A 30 -9.63 -5.91 20.59
CA LYS A 30 -10.96 -5.43 20.18
C LYS A 30 -11.02 -4.93 18.74
N GLU A 31 -9.88 -4.52 18.19
CA GLU A 31 -9.78 -4.04 16.80
C GLU A 31 -9.59 -5.17 15.79
N GLN A 32 -9.39 -6.41 16.26
CA GLN A 32 -9.23 -7.56 15.41
C GLN A 32 -10.52 -7.86 14.63
N SER A 33 -10.37 -8.16 13.34
CA SER A 33 -11.48 -8.43 12.42
C SER A 33 -11.64 -9.93 12.15
N GLY A 34 -12.88 -10.40 12.29
CA GLY A 34 -13.30 -11.77 11.96
C GLY A 34 -12.67 -12.85 12.85
N LYS A 35 -12.92 -14.11 12.50
CA LYS A 35 -12.46 -15.28 13.27
C LYS A 35 -10.93 -15.44 13.30
N SER A 36 -10.26 -14.98 12.25
CA SER A 36 -8.81 -15.08 12.10
C SER A 36 -8.05 -14.06 12.96
N GLY A 37 -8.72 -13.02 13.44
CA GLY A 37 -8.15 -11.98 14.30
C GLY A 37 -7.17 -11.04 13.58
N ASN A 38 -7.33 -10.83 12.26
CA ASN A 38 -6.45 -9.96 11.48
C ASN A 38 -6.76 -8.47 11.66
N ILE A 39 -5.87 -7.63 11.15
CA ILE A 39 -6.17 -6.20 10.96
C ILE A 39 -7.39 -6.00 10.04
N PRO A 40 -8.19 -4.93 10.24
CA PRO A 40 -9.28 -4.57 9.34
C PRO A 40 -8.83 -4.33 7.89
N ALA A 41 -9.76 -4.49 6.95
CA ALA A 41 -9.53 -4.05 5.58
C ALA A 41 -9.40 -2.51 5.55
N GLY A 42 -8.44 -2.00 4.77
CA GLY A 42 -8.11 -0.58 4.71
C GLY A 42 -7.07 -0.13 5.75
N THR A 43 -6.52 -1.03 6.57
CA THR A 43 -5.36 -0.67 7.41
C THR A 43 -4.19 -0.28 6.52
N THR A 44 -3.76 0.98 6.67
CA THR A 44 -2.63 1.59 5.96
C THR A 44 -1.54 1.96 6.95
N VAL A 45 -0.27 1.75 6.59
CA VAL A 45 0.90 2.13 7.39
C VAL A 45 1.96 2.75 6.46
N ASP A 46 2.20 4.05 6.64
CA ASP A 46 3.20 4.84 5.91
C ASP A 46 4.25 5.49 6.84
N VAL A 47 4.15 5.27 8.16
CA VAL A 47 5.07 5.81 9.17
C VAL A 47 5.70 4.70 10.02
N GLY A 48 6.97 4.90 10.37
CA GLY A 48 7.70 4.15 11.41
C GLY A 48 8.43 2.90 10.93
N ILE A 49 7.80 2.09 10.07
CA ILE A 49 8.40 0.84 9.53
C ILE A 49 8.63 0.88 8.01
N THR A 50 8.33 2.01 7.39
CA THR A 50 8.52 2.32 5.97
C THR A 50 9.94 2.79 5.68
N HIS A 51 10.27 3.03 4.42
CA HIS A 51 11.57 3.54 4.01
C HIS A 51 11.82 4.92 4.64
N PRO A 52 13.04 5.22 5.13
CA PRO A 52 13.31 6.47 5.85
C PRO A 52 13.19 7.75 5.00
N THR A 53 13.24 7.64 3.67
CA THR A 53 13.28 8.80 2.76
C THR A 53 12.50 8.64 1.46
N GLU A 54 12.11 7.41 1.10
CA GLU A 54 11.44 7.13 -0.18
C GLU A 54 9.94 7.03 0.09
N PHE A 55 9.15 7.05 -0.98
CA PHE A 55 7.70 7.02 -0.86
C PHE A 55 7.20 5.58 -0.97
N ASP A 56 6.96 4.97 0.19
CA ASP A 56 6.37 3.65 0.32
C ASP A 56 5.32 3.57 1.43
N PHE A 57 4.39 2.61 1.30
CA PHE A 57 3.37 2.34 2.31
C PHE A 57 2.90 0.89 2.24
N TYR A 58 2.36 0.40 3.36
CA TYR A 58 1.66 -0.88 3.41
C TYR A 58 0.15 -0.64 3.40
N LEU A 59 -0.58 -1.41 2.61
CA LEU A 59 -2.05 -1.40 2.59
C LEU A 59 -2.60 -2.83 2.65
N SER A 60 -3.46 -3.08 3.62
CA SER A 60 -4.26 -4.30 3.69
C SER A 60 -5.67 -4.06 3.16
N SER A 61 -5.83 -4.04 1.84
CA SER A 61 -7.12 -3.77 1.16
C SER A 61 -8.17 -4.88 1.25
N HIS A 62 -7.89 -5.97 1.97
CA HIS A 62 -8.74 -7.17 2.02
C HIS A 62 -8.95 -7.64 3.45
N GLN A 63 -10.09 -8.31 3.68
CA GLN A 63 -10.36 -8.99 4.94
C GLN A 63 -9.54 -10.29 5.03
N GLY A 64 -8.83 -10.48 6.14
CA GLY A 64 -8.13 -11.73 6.43
C GLY A 64 -9.10 -12.83 6.85
N ILE A 65 -9.44 -13.77 5.97
CA ILE A 65 -10.39 -14.85 6.31
C ILE A 65 -9.72 -15.96 7.14
N GLN A 66 -8.46 -16.27 6.84
CA GLN A 66 -7.72 -17.36 7.48
C GLN A 66 -6.23 -17.06 7.55
N GLY A 67 -5.58 -17.52 8.62
CA GLY A 67 -4.15 -17.30 8.86
C GLY A 67 -3.84 -15.83 9.14
N THR A 68 -2.61 -15.42 8.88
CA THR A 68 -2.19 -14.01 9.02
C THR A 68 -2.16 -13.34 7.65
N SER A 69 -2.88 -12.22 7.51
CA SER A 69 -2.89 -11.39 6.32
C SER A 69 -1.50 -10.89 5.97
N ARG A 70 -1.25 -10.80 4.65
CA ARG A 70 -0.08 -10.10 4.12
C ARG A 70 -0.56 -8.74 3.61
N PRO A 71 -0.33 -7.62 4.30
CA PRO A 71 -0.56 -6.32 3.69
C PRO A 71 0.31 -6.22 2.43
N SER A 72 -0.18 -5.59 1.36
CA SER A 72 0.66 -5.34 0.18
C SER A 72 1.55 -4.14 0.47
N HIS A 73 2.82 -4.20 0.06
CA HIS A 73 3.75 -3.08 0.11
C HIS A 73 3.76 -2.37 -1.23
N TYR A 74 3.52 -1.07 -1.21
CA TYR A 74 3.50 -0.19 -2.38
C TYR A 74 4.72 0.71 -2.28
N HIS A 75 5.51 0.77 -3.36
CA HIS A 75 6.70 1.61 -3.42
C HIS A 75 6.66 2.43 -4.71
N VAL A 76 6.56 3.75 -4.56
CA VAL A 76 6.54 4.71 -5.67
C VAL A 76 7.98 4.95 -6.13
N LEU A 77 8.35 4.40 -7.28
CA LEU A 77 9.69 4.58 -7.85
C LEU A 77 9.81 5.85 -8.69
N TRP A 78 8.68 6.34 -9.21
CA TRP A 78 8.61 7.53 -10.02
C TRP A 78 7.24 8.16 -9.92
N ASP A 79 7.16 9.49 -9.89
CA ASP A 79 5.89 10.21 -9.89
C ASP A 79 6.00 11.60 -10.51
N ASP A 80 5.61 11.72 -11.78
CA ASP A 80 5.49 13.01 -12.47
C ASP A 80 4.24 13.78 -12.04
N ASN A 81 3.27 13.12 -11.40
CA ASN A 81 1.97 13.71 -11.05
C ASN A 81 1.96 14.33 -9.65
N HIS A 82 3.02 14.14 -8.87
CA HIS A 82 3.22 14.71 -7.55
C HIS A 82 2.05 14.42 -6.59
N PHE A 83 1.66 13.15 -6.50
CA PHE A 83 0.64 12.70 -5.57
C PHE A 83 1.07 12.92 -4.12
N GLU A 84 0.12 13.42 -3.34
CA GLU A 84 0.23 13.39 -1.88
C GLU A 84 -0.09 11.98 -1.36
N SER A 85 0.43 11.64 -0.17
CA SER A 85 0.24 10.33 0.46
C SER A 85 -1.22 9.90 0.53
N ASP A 86 -2.09 10.75 1.07
CA ASP A 86 -3.52 10.45 1.23
C ASP A 86 -4.20 10.17 -0.11
N GLU A 87 -3.87 10.96 -1.15
CA GLU A 87 -4.48 10.82 -2.47
C GLU A 87 -4.10 9.47 -3.10
N LEU A 88 -2.81 9.11 -3.06
CA LEU A 88 -2.35 7.87 -3.66
C LEU A 88 -2.82 6.64 -2.90
N GLN A 89 -2.87 6.71 -1.58
CA GLN A 89 -3.35 5.63 -0.72
C GLN A 89 -4.86 5.40 -0.92
N CYS A 90 -5.66 6.46 -1.06
CA CYS A 90 -7.09 6.32 -1.34
C CYS A 90 -7.40 5.84 -2.75
N LEU A 91 -6.54 6.16 -3.74
CA LEU A 91 -6.67 5.67 -5.12
C LEU A 91 -6.44 4.14 -5.23
N THR A 92 -5.66 3.57 -4.31
CA THR A 92 -5.15 2.18 -4.36
C THR A 92 -6.09 1.17 -3.69
#